data_AF-A0A1E5GHN1-F1
#
_entry.id   AF-A0A1E5GHN1-F1
#
_cell.length_a   1.000
_cell.length_b   1.000
_cell.length_c   1.000
_cell.angle_alpha   90.00
_cell.angle_beta   90.00
_cell.angle_gamma   90.00
#
_symmetry.space_group_name_H-M   'P 1'
#
loop_
_entity.id
_entity.type
_entity.pdbx_description
1 polymer ?
#
loop_
_entity_poly.entity_id
_entity_poly.type
_entity_poly.pdbx_seq_one_letter_code
_entity_poly.pdbx_strand_id
1 'polypeptide(L)'
;MIEVLKKRKNLNINDDFRIEKCWNEMTELLSQNEGETIRYLVDSNKDDLYYISEIFEDISEKLQSEQFINCLRELDKKFPELDMSKDIDIAESYIEK
;
A
#
# COMPACT_ATOMS: atom_id res chain seq x y z
N MET A 1 12.34 1.89 4.21
CA MET A 1 11.14 1.04 4.01
C MET A 1 11.14 -0.26 4.81
N ILE A 2 12.18 -1.10 4.76
CA ILE A 2 12.18 -2.45 5.40
C ILE A 2 11.94 -2.44 6.92
N GLU A 3 12.31 -1.37 7.64
CA GLU A 3 12.17 -1.33 9.10
C GLU A 3 10.73 -1.17 9.60
N VAL A 4 9.91 -0.34 8.96
CA VAL A 4 8.52 -0.10 9.40
C VAL A 4 7.66 -1.34 9.12
N LEU A 5 7.88 -1.98 7.97
CA LEU A 5 7.19 -3.21 7.59
C LEU A 5 7.56 -4.38 8.52
N LYS A 6 8.83 -4.49 8.92
CA LYS A 6 9.27 -5.46 9.95
C LYS A 6 8.68 -5.17 11.33
N LYS A 7 8.47 -3.90 11.69
CA LYS A 7 7.76 -3.53 12.94
C LYS A 7 6.31 -4.00 12.86
N ARG A 8 5.61 -3.73 11.76
CA ARG A 8 4.22 -4.19 11.54
C ARG A 8 4.09 -5.72 11.65
N LYS A 9 5.00 -6.48 11.04
CA LYS A 9 5.04 -7.95 11.11
C LYS A 9 5.27 -8.50 12.53
N ASN A 10 5.94 -7.75 13.41
CA ASN A 10 6.23 -8.16 14.79
C ASN A 10 5.24 -7.59 15.82
N LEU A 11 4.29 -6.74 15.41
CA LEU A 11 3.30 -6.18 16.31
C LEU A 11 2.18 -7.18 16.58
N ASN A 12 1.77 -7.26 17.85
CA ASN A 12 0.65 -8.09 18.26
C ASN A 12 -0.66 -7.45 17.76
N ILE A 13 -1.57 -8.26 17.22
CA ILE A 13 -2.81 -7.79 16.58
C ILE A 13 -3.75 -7.04 17.53
N ASN A 14 -3.52 -7.11 18.84
CA ASN A 14 -4.32 -6.43 19.87
C ASN A 14 -3.81 -5.01 20.22
N ASP A 15 -2.76 -4.51 19.55
CA ASP A 15 -2.20 -3.17 19.79
C ASP A 15 -2.55 -2.24 18.61
N ASP A 16 -3.84 -2.01 18.41
CA ASP A 16 -4.43 -1.25 17.30
C ASP A 16 -3.77 0.13 17.14
N PHE A 17 -3.44 0.80 18.24
CA PHE A 17 -2.79 2.11 18.22
C PHE A 17 -1.40 2.09 17.55
N ARG A 18 -0.64 1.00 17.73
CA ARG A 18 0.67 0.84 17.07
C ARG A 18 0.55 0.43 15.61
N ILE A 19 -0.50 -0.31 15.27
CA ILE A 19 -0.81 -0.69 13.90
C ILE A 19 -1.14 0.55 13.08
N GLU A 20 -2.06 1.39 13.57
CA GLU A 20 -2.44 2.64 12.93
C GLU A 20 -1.24 3.59 12.77
N LYS A 21 -0.36 3.65 13.78
CA LYS A 21 0.88 4.42 13.67
C LYS A 21 1.81 3.88 12.59
N CYS A 22 1.93 2.56 12.46
CA CYS A 22 2.75 1.96 11.39
C CYS A 22 2.15 2.23 10.02
N TRP A 23 0.83 2.13 9.86
CA TRP A 23 0.14 2.47 8.62
C TRP A 23 0.41 3.91 8.23
N ASN A 24 0.20 4.86 9.15
CA ASN A 24 0.50 6.28 8.90
C ASN A 24 1.96 6.53 8.49
N GLU A 25 2.93 5.91 9.19
CA GLU A 25 4.35 6.02 8.83
C GLU A 25 4.65 5.41 7.45
N MET A 26 4.04 4.27 7.10
CA MET A 26 4.19 3.63 5.80
C MET A 26 3.59 4.47 4.68
N THR A 27 2.37 4.97 4.87
CA THR A 27 1.68 5.84 3.92
C THR A 27 2.48 7.10 3.66
N GLU A 28 2.91 7.83 4.70
CA GLU A 28 3.75 9.03 4.52
C GLU A 28 5.01 8.74 3.70
N LEU A 29 5.72 7.64 3.99
CA LEU A 29 6.93 7.26 3.26
C LEU A 29 6.65 6.88 1.80
N LEU A 30 5.55 6.17 1.53
CA LEU A 30 5.18 5.71 0.19
C LEU A 30 4.53 6.83 -0.65
N SER A 31 3.86 7.78 -0.01
CA SER A 31 3.29 8.94 -0.69
C SER A 31 4.30 10.06 -0.94
N GLN A 32 5.52 9.98 -0.39
CA GLN A 32 6.57 11.00 -0.62
C GLN A 32 7.10 10.99 -2.05
N ASN A 33 7.22 9.82 -2.67
CA ASN A 33 7.77 9.69 -4.02
C ASN A 33 7.09 8.54 -4.76
N GLU A 34 6.17 8.92 -5.64
CA GLU A 34 5.42 7.98 -6.47
C GLU A 34 6.32 7.03 -7.26
N GLY A 35 7.36 7.55 -7.92
CA GLY A 35 8.24 6.75 -8.77
C GLY A 35 9.03 5.70 -7.99
N GLU A 36 9.52 6.06 -6.80
CA GLU A 36 10.18 5.10 -5.91
C GLU A 36 9.20 4.08 -5.34
N THR A 37 7.98 4.51 -5.01
CA THR A 37 6.91 3.64 -4.51
C THR A 37 6.47 2.62 -5.54
N ILE A 38 6.15 3.04 -6.76
CA ILE A 38 5.81 2.15 -7.87
C ILE A 38 6.93 1.13 -8.09
N ARG A 39 8.19 1.58 -8.14
CA ARG A 39 9.35 0.69 -8.29
C ARG A 39 9.45 -0.31 -7.15
N TYR A 40 9.23 0.12 -5.92
CA TYR A 40 9.27 -0.74 -4.74
C TYR A 40 8.13 -1.77 -4.76
N LEU A 41 6.92 -1.39 -5.13
CA LEU A 41 5.78 -2.31 -5.20
C LEU A 41 5.98 -3.40 -6.26
N VAL A 42 6.54 -3.03 -7.42
CA VAL A 42 6.85 -3.98 -8.50
C VAL A 42 7.92 -5.00 -8.09
N ASP A 43 8.91 -4.58 -7.30
CA ASP A 43 10.00 -5.43 -6.77
C ASP A 43 9.61 -6.19 -5.49
N SER A 44 8.53 -5.75 -4.81
CA SER A 44 8.07 -6.34 -3.56
C SER A 44 7.53 -7.76 -3.75
N ASN A 45 7.71 -8.58 -2.72
CA ASN A 45 7.13 -9.91 -2.65
C ASN A 45 5.66 -9.86 -2.21
N LYS A 46 4.97 -10.98 -2.38
CA LYS A 46 3.56 -11.15 -2.02
C LYS A 46 3.27 -10.82 -0.55
N ASP A 47 4.11 -11.28 0.38
CA ASP A 47 3.89 -11.04 1.81
C ASP A 47 3.97 -9.56 2.15
N ASP A 48 4.92 -8.84 1.57
CA ASP A 48 5.05 -7.40 1.79
C ASP A 48 3.88 -6.65 1.15
N LEU A 49 3.46 -7.05 -0.06
CA LEU A 49 2.30 -6.47 -0.73
C LEU A 49 1.01 -6.64 0.08
N TYR A 50 0.80 -7.79 0.73
CA TYR A 50 -0.36 -8.01 1.60
C TYR A 50 -0.48 -6.96 2.72
N TYR A 51 0.63 -6.57 3.35
CA TYR A 51 0.59 -5.54 4.39
C TYR A 51 0.45 -4.12 3.82
N ILE A 52 0.91 -3.90 2.59
CA ILE A 52 0.81 -2.60 1.93
C ILE A 52 -0.59 -2.39 1.34
N SER A 53 -1.27 -3.46 0.92
CA SER A 53 -2.64 -3.34 0.40
C SER A 53 -3.61 -2.78 1.44
N GLU A 54 -3.36 -3.02 2.73
CA GLU A 54 -4.11 -2.42 3.85
C GLU A 54 -4.12 -0.87 3.83
N ILE A 55 -3.17 -0.23 3.14
CA ILE A 55 -3.01 1.24 3.09
C ILE A 55 -3.01 1.80 1.66
N PHE A 56 -3.43 1.03 0.66
CA PHE A 56 -3.48 1.51 -0.72
C PHE A 56 -4.43 2.71 -0.88
N GLU A 57 -5.54 2.70 -0.15
CA GLU A 57 -6.50 3.80 -0.11
C GLU A 57 -5.85 5.09 0.39
N ASP A 58 -5.17 5.04 1.55
CA ASP A 58 -4.48 6.20 2.13
C ASP A 58 -3.35 6.73 1.22
N ILE A 59 -2.62 5.81 0.58
CA ILE A 59 -1.54 6.20 -0.35
C ILE A 59 -2.14 6.90 -1.56
N SER A 60 -3.24 6.37 -2.10
CA SER A 60 -3.94 6.93 -3.25
C SER A 60 -4.56 8.28 -2.93
N GLU A 61 -5.15 8.45 -1.75
CA GLU A 61 -5.69 9.74 -1.30
C GLU A 61 -4.60 10.84 -1.27
N LYS A 62 -3.36 10.49 -0.91
CA LYS A 62 -2.24 11.44 -0.87
C LYS A 62 -1.55 11.65 -2.22
N LEU A 63 -1.37 10.59 -3.00
CA LEU A 63 -0.69 10.68 -4.31
C LEU A 63 -1.62 11.22 -5.41
N GLN A 64 -2.91 10.89 -5.35
CA GLN A 64 -3.93 11.16 -6.36
C GLN A 64 -3.44 10.91 -7.80
N SER A 65 -2.72 9.79 -8.01
CA SER A 65 -2.09 9.50 -9.29
C SER A 65 -2.70 8.28 -10.00
N GLU A 66 -3.12 8.48 -11.24
CA GLU A 66 -3.56 7.39 -12.12
C GLU A 66 -2.43 6.39 -12.42
N GLN A 67 -1.17 6.81 -12.43
CA GLN A 67 -0.03 5.92 -12.66
C GLN A 67 0.13 4.92 -11.51
N PHE A 68 -0.10 5.36 -10.27
CA PHE A 68 -0.13 4.50 -9.10
C PHE A 68 -1.24 3.44 -9.20
N ILE A 69 -2.47 3.83 -9.53
CA ILE A 69 -3.59 2.88 -9.70
C ILE A 69 -3.31 1.86 -10.80
N ASN A 70 -2.78 2.30 -11.94
CA ASN A 70 -2.38 1.40 -13.01
C ASN A 70 -1.34 0.38 -12.52
N CYS A 71 -0.35 0.80 -11.72
CA CYS A 71 0.60 -0.11 -11.09
C CYS A 71 -0.09 -1.13 -10.19
N LEU A 72 -1.04 -0.70 -9.35
CA LEU A 72 -1.78 -1.60 -8.47
C LEU A 72 -2.58 -2.65 -9.27
N ARG A 73 -3.24 -2.25 -10.37
CA ARG A 73 -3.96 -3.19 -11.25
C ARG A 73 -3.05 -4.22 -11.88
N GLU A 74 -1.82 -3.86 -12.24
CA GLU A 74 -0.84 -4.81 -12.75
C GLU A 74 -0.36 -5.78 -11.66
N LEU A 75 -0.22 -5.30 -10.42
CA LEU A 75 0.12 -6.15 -9.28
C LEU A 75 -1.01 -7.12 -8.92
N ASP A 76 -2.26 -6.69 -8.99
CA ASP A 76 -3.45 -7.53 -8.78
C ASP A 76 -3.51 -8.68 -9.79
N LYS A 77 -3.19 -8.41 -11.06
CA LYS A 77 -3.07 -9.47 -12.08
C LYS A 77 -1.90 -10.42 -11.80
N LYS A 78 -0.80 -9.92 -11.24
CA LYS A 78 0.40 -10.71 -10.90
C LYS A 78 0.18 -11.59 -9.66
N PHE A 79 -0.61 -11.10 -8.71
CA PHE A 79 -0.90 -11.76 -7.43
C PHE A 79 -2.41 -11.82 -7.16
N PRO A 80 -3.20 -12.52 -8.01
CA PRO A 80 -4.67 -12.55 -7.90
C PRO A 80 -5.17 -13.23 -6.61
N GLU A 81 -4.28 -13.96 -5.94
CA GLU A 81 -4.50 -14.61 -4.64
C GLU A 81 -4.54 -13.64 -3.45
N LEU A 82 -4.14 -12.37 -3.63
CA LEU A 82 -4.21 -11.35 -2.59
C LEU A 82 -5.60 -10.67 -2.51
N ASP A 83 -6.47 -10.85 -3.51
CA ASP A 83 -7.82 -10.27 -3.57
C ASP A 83 -7.84 -8.74 -3.31
N MET A 84 -6.84 -8.02 -3.84
CA MET A 84 -6.67 -6.57 -3.63
C MET A 84 -7.59 -5.73 -4.53
N SER A 85 -8.35 -6.35 -5.43
CA SER A 85 -9.15 -5.64 -6.43
C SER A 85 -10.10 -4.62 -5.79
N LYS A 86 -10.67 -4.93 -4.62
CA LYS A 86 -11.57 -4.02 -3.90
C LYS A 86 -10.83 -2.80 -3.34
N ASP A 87 -9.68 -3.02 -2.71
CA ASP A 87 -8.86 -1.93 -2.17
C ASP A 87 -8.41 -1.00 -3.30
N ILE A 88 -8.11 -1.57 -4.48
CA ILE A 88 -7.75 -0.79 -5.67
C ILE A 88 -8.94 -0.02 -6.23
N ASP A 89 -10.14 -0.63 -6.29
CA ASP A 89 -11.36 0.05 -6.72
C ASP A 89 -11.66 1.27 -5.82
N ILE A 90 -11.46 1.11 -4.51
CA ILE A 90 -11.65 2.19 -3.54
C ILE A 90 -10.56 3.25 -3.71
N ALA A 91 -9.29 2.85 -3.81
CA ALA A 91 -8.15 3.74 -4.07
C ALA A 91 -8.35 4.57 -5.35
N GLU A 92 -8.89 3.97 -6.41
CA GLU A 92 -9.22 4.65 -7.67
C GLU A 92 -10.32 5.71 -7.48
N SER A 93 -11.28 5.46 -6.58
CA SER A 93 -12.36 6.41 -6.29
C SER A 93 -11.89 7.69 -5.58
N TYR A 94 -10.74 7.65 -4.91
CA TYR A 94 -10.12 8.79 -4.23
C TYR A 94 -9.35 9.74 -5.16
N ILE A 95 -9.13 9.35 -6.42
CA ILE A 95 -8.58 10.26 -7.43
C ILE A 95 -9.68 11.24 -7.82
N GLU A 96 -9.60 12.48 -7.32
CA GLU A 96 -10.49 13.56 -7.76
C GLU A 96 -10.24 13.86 -9.25
N LYS A 97 -11.33 14.00 -10.02
CA LYS A 97 -11.29 14.40 -11.43
C LYS A 97 -11.19 15.90 -11.62
#